data_AF-T0MQI6-F1
#
_entry.id   AF-T0MQI6-F1
#
_cell.length_a   1.000
_cell.length_b   1.000
_cell.length_c   1.000
_cell.angle_alpha   90.00
_cell.angle_beta   90.00
_cell.angle_gamma   90.00
#
_symmetry.space_group_name_H-M   'P 1'
#
loop_
_entity.id
_entity.type
_entity.pdbx_description
1 polymer ?
#
loop_
_entity_poly.entity_id
_entity_poly.type
_entity_poly.pdbx_seq_one_letter_code
_entity_poly.pdbx_strand_id
1 'polypeptide(L)'
;MEERGYFHASEDAQNVRNNVFLIISKMDYAMRVDSIIAQKSKANPTFHQQPLEFYNVLGEALLKYAFTRAMWQDYDHVVVVFSSLFDRKKRGIVKQAFKSLIKQYAKVPFALYFHDSKFDLCNQAADYFGWAIYRKWESADNRSHVLVQHLIKSEFAIFEKGDTEFHEYKK
;
A
#
# COMPACT_ATOMS: atom_id res chain seq x y z
N MET A 1 -30.72 -4.27 -5.66
CA MET A 1 -29.87 -3.52 -4.71
C MET A 1 -29.28 -4.58 -3.79
N GLU A 2 -28.00 -4.95 -3.75
CA GLU A 2 -26.74 -4.38 -4.24
C GLU A 2 -25.81 -5.55 -4.62
N GLU A 3 -25.32 -5.59 -5.86
CA GLU A 3 -24.19 -6.47 -6.26
C GLU A 3 -22.86 -5.68 -6.31
N ARG A 4 -22.89 -4.39 -5.95
CA ARG A 4 -21.79 -3.41 -6.09
C ARG A 4 -21.53 -2.59 -4.81
N GLY A 5 -21.50 -3.23 -3.65
CA GLY A 5 -21.44 -2.55 -2.35
C GLY A 5 -20.07 -2.08 -1.87
N TYR A 6 -19.10 -1.80 -2.75
CA TYR A 6 -17.75 -1.38 -2.33
C TYR A 6 -17.06 -0.47 -3.35
N PHE A 7 -16.14 0.37 -2.87
CA PHE A 7 -15.36 1.27 -3.70
C PHE A 7 -14.06 0.60 -4.19
N HIS A 8 -13.73 0.80 -5.46
CA HIS A 8 -12.46 0.41 -6.06
C HIS A 8 -12.01 1.48 -7.06
N ALA A 9 -10.94 2.20 -6.72
CA ALA A 9 -10.55 3.44 -7.38
C ALA A 9 -10.30 3.28 -8.89
N SER A 10 -9.81 2.10 -9.32
CA SER A 10 -9.54 1.84 -10.73
C SER A 10 -10.81 1.60 -11.58
N GLU A 11 -11.88 1.11 -10.95
CA GLU A 11 -13.17 0.79 -11.59
C GLU A 11 -14.21 1.90 -11.40
N ASP A 12 -14.06 2.71 -10.35
CA ASP A 12 -15.00 3.77 -10.00
C ASP A 12 -15.04 4.89 -11.04
N ALA A 13 -16.26 5.32 -11.36
CA ALA A 13 -16.48 6.48 -12.21
C ALA A 13 -15.85 7.75 -11.60
N GLN A 14 -15.45 8.71 -12.44
CA GLN A 14 -14.72 9.90 -11.98
C GLN A 14 -15.48 10.70 -10.92
N ASN A 15 -16.81 10.80 -11.03
CA ASN A 15 -17.65 11.46 -10.02
C ASN A 15 -17.64 10.73 -8.68
N VAL A 16 -17.66 9.39 -8.68
CA VAL A 16 -17.50 8.56 -7.47
C VAL A 16 -16.13 8.82 -6.85
N ARG A 17 -15.07 8.77 -7.65
CA ARG A 17 -13.72 9.05 -7.17
C ARG A 17 -13.61 10.42 -6.53
N ASN A 18 -14.16 11.45 -7.17
CA ASN A 18 -14.17 12.82 -6.63
C ASN A 18 -14.86 12.88 -5.26
N ASN A 19 -15.99 12.21 -5.10
CA ASN A 19 -16.72 12.17 -3.83
C ASN A 19 -15.92 11.44 -2.75
N VAL A 20 -15.30 10.31 -3.06
CA VAL A 20 -14.49 9.56 -2.09
C VAL A 20 -13.26 10.38 -1.66
N PHE A 21 -12.53 11.01 -2.59
CA PHE A 21 -11.42 11.91 -2.24
C PHE A 21 -11.88 13.13 -1.43
N LEU A 22 -13.07 13.66 -1.69
CA LEU A 22 -13.64 14.75 -0.89
C LEU A 22 -13.91 14.33 0.55
N ILE A 23 -14.33 13.07 0.78
CA ILE A 23 -14.53 12.52 2.13
C ILE A 23 -13.19 12.27 2.80
N ILE A 24 -12.27 11.57 2.13
CA ILE A 24 -10.93 11.25 2.65
C ILE A 24 -10.16 12.53 3.04
N SER A 25 -10.20 13.57 2.20
CA SER A 25 -9.50 14.85 2.46
C SER A 25 -10.05 15.64 3.66
N LYS A 26 -11.21 15.26 4.18
CA LYS A 26 -11.84 15.88 5.35
C LYS A 26 -11.76 15.01 6.60
N MET A 27 -11.10 13.85 6.53
CA MET A 27 -10.93 12.99 7.71
C MET A 27 -9.98 13.66 8.70
N ASP A 28 -10.48 13.95 9.90
CA ASP A 28 -9.72 14.58 11.00
C ASP A 28 -9.14 13.55 11.99
N TYR A 29 -9.12 12.27 11.60
CA TYR A 29 -8.49 11.23 12.39
C TYR A 29 -6.98 11.25 12.18
N ALA A 30 -6.23 10.69 13.14
CA ALA A 30 -4.79 10.47 13.03
C ALA A 30 -4.47 9.39 11.96
N MET A 31 -4.74 9.69 10.69
CA MET A 31 -4.44 8.87 9.54
C MET A 31 -3.12 9.32 8.92
N ARG A 32 -2.32 8.32 8.55
CA ARG A 32 -1.02 8.52 7.92
C ARG A 32 -0.86 7.52 6.80
N VAL A 33 -0.46 7.99 5.63
CA VAL A 33 -0.16 7.14 4.48
C VAL A 33 1.33 7.15 4.22
N ASP A 34 1.90 5.95 4.15
CA ASP A 34 3.26 5.71 3.72
C ASP A 34 3.20 4.77 2.50
N SER A 35 3.96 5.08 1.46
CA SER A 35 3.95 4.35 0.20
C SER A 35 5.36 4.16 -0.36
N ILE A 36 5.53 3.09 -1.11
CA ILE A 36 6.76 2.78 -1.83
C ILE A 36 6.46 2.63 -3.32
N ILE A 37 7.33 3.19 -4.15
CA ILE A 37 7.22 3.16 -5.59
C ILE A 37 8.31 2.25 -6.11
N ALA A 38 7.90 1.21 -6.82
CA ALA A 38 8.80 0.17 -7.33
C ALA A 38 8.65 0.05 -8.85
N GLN A 39 9.58 0.67 -9.58
CA GLN A 39 9.69 0.48 -11.02
C GLN A 39 10.27 -0.91 -11.29
N LYS A 40 9.43 -1.84 -11.78
CA LYS A 40 9.82 -3.25 -11.96
C LYS A 40 11.04 -3.44 -12.86
N SER A 41 11.22 -2.60 -13.88
CA SER A 41 12.39 -2.68 -14.76
C SER A 41 13.73 -2.40 -14.09
N LYS A 42 13.73 -1.76 -12.91
CA LYS A 42 14.92 -1.52 -12.08
C LYS A 42 15.15 -2.62 -11.04
N ALA A 43 14.21 -3.54 -10.88
CA ALA A 43 14.35 -4.65 -9.95
C ALA A 43 15.32 -5.70 -10.53
N ASN A 44 16.11 -6.34 -9.67
CA ASN A 44 16.99 -7.42 -10.10
C ASN A 44 16.18 -8.50 -10.85
N PRO A 45 16.61 -8.98 -12.04
CA PRO A 45 15.89 -9.98 -12.83
C PRO A 45 15.58 -11.29 -12.10
N THR A 46 16.32 -11.62 -11.04
CA THR A 46 16.00 -12.79 -10.19
C THR A 46 14.58 -12.71 -9.62
N PHE A 47 14.08 -11.51 -9.34
CA PHE A 47 12.71 -11.28 -8.87
C PHE A 47 11.63 -11.67 -9.89
N HIS A 48 11.97 -11.81 -11.19
CA HIS A 48 11.02 -12.29 -12.20
C HIS A 48 10.69 -13.76 -12.00
N GLN A 49 11.68 -14.53 -11.57
CA GLN A 49 11.55 -15.95 -11.29
C GLN A 49 10.97 -16.19 -9.89
N GLN A 50 11.10 -15.19 -9.00
CA GLN A 50 10.62 -15.23 -7.61
C GLN A 50 9.71 -14.02 -7.26
N PRO A 51 8.50 -13.90 -7.86
CA PRO A 51 7.64 -12.74 -7.62
C PRO A 51 7.26 -12.51 -6.16
N LEU A 52 7.20 -13.58 -5.35
CA LEU A 52 6.90 -13.47 -3.91
C LEU A 52 8.04 -12.78 -3.14
N GLU A 53 9.30 -13.01 -3.53
CA GLU A 53 10.45 -12.36 -2.90
C GLU A 53 10.45 -10.86 -3.19
N PHE A 54 10.04 -10.46 -4.40
CA PHE A 54 9.84 -9.06 -4.74
C PHE A 54 8.85 -8.39 -3.78
N TYR A 55 7.66 -8.97 -3.59
CA TYR A 55 6.66 -8.43 -2.65
C TYR A 55 7.13 -8.45 -1.19
N ASN A 56 7.95 -9.43 -0.79
CA ASN A 56 8.51 -9.47 0.56
C ASN A 56 9.51 -8.32 0.79
N VAL A 57 10.39 -8.03 -0.17
CA VAL A 57 11.35 -6.92 -0.07
C VAL A 57 10.62 -5.58 0.00
N LEU A 58 9.61 -5.40 -0.86
CA LEU A 58 8.76 -4.20 -0.82
C LEU A 58 8.02 -4.08 0.52
N GLY A 59 7.39 -5.16 0.97
CA GLY A 59 6.68 -5.22 2.25
C GLY A 59 7.55 -4.93 3.46
N GLU A 60 8.75 -5.50 3.49
CA GLU A 60 9.75 -5.24 4.54
C GLU A 60 10.15 -3.78 4.56
N ALA A 61 10.45 -3.20 3.40
CA ALA A 61 10.80 -1.78 3.31
C ALA A 61 9.67 -0.90 3.85
N LEU A 62 8.44 -1.10 3.39
CA LEU A 62 7.29 -0.32 3.85
C LEU A 62 7.05 -0.48 5.36
N LEU A 63 7.03 -1.72 5.87
CA LEU A 63 6.84 -1.99 7.30
C LEU A 63 7.94 -1.34 8.13
N LYS A 64 9.20 -1.50 7.74
CA LYS A 64 10.33 -0.89 8.44
C LYS A 64 10.16 0.62 8.52
N TYR A 65 9.81 1.29 7.41
CA TYR A 65 9.57 2.74 7.41
C TYR A 65 8.39 3.13 8.30
N ALA A 66 7.27 2.42 8.21
CA ALA A 66 6.08 2.74 8.99
C ALA A 66 6.30 2.53 10.50
N PHE A 67 6.97 1.45 10.88
CA PHE A 67 7.14 1.00 12.27
C PHE A 67 8.28 1.73 13.00
N THR A 68 9.34 2.13 12.28
CA THR A 68 10.43 2.93 12.88
C THR A 68 9.98 4.35 13.25
N ARG A 69 8.87 4.82 12.69
CA ARG A 69 8.24 6.11 13.02
C ARG A 69 7.16 6.00 14.09
N ALA A 70 6.84 4.80 14.57
CA ALA A 70 5.85 4.60 15.61
C ALA A 70 6.44 4.93 16.98
N MET A 71 5.72 5.73 17.76
CA MET A 71 6.01 5.94 19.18
C MET A 71 5.31 4.81 19.95
N TRP A 72 6.00 3.68 20.09
CA TRP A 72 5.38 2.44 20.58
C TRP A 72 4.70 2.53 21.94
N GLN A 73 5.11 3.46 22.80
CA GLN A 73 4.45 3.72 24.09
C GLN A 73 3.02 4.25 23.97
N ASP A 74 2.62 4.76 22.80
CA ASP A 74 1.28 5.30 22.56
C ASP A 74 0.29 4.23 22.07
N TYR A 75 0.73 2.97 21.98
CA TYR A 75 -0.05 1.86 21.42
C TYR A 75 -0.03 0.64 22.33
N ASP A 76 -1.18 -0.01 22.51
CA ASP A 76 -1.24 -1.31 23.19
C ASP A 76 -1.09 -2.49 22.21
N HIS A 77 -1.52 -2.31 20.95
CA HIS A 77 -1.62 -3.38 19.95
C HIS A 77 -1.43 -2.84 18.53
N VAL A 78 -0.93 -3.70 17.63
CA VAL A 78 -0.93 -3.46 16.18
C VAL A 78 -1.89 -4.40 15.49
N VAL A 79 -2.74 -3.86 14.62
CA VAL A 79 -3.56 -4.66 13.70
C VAL A 79 -3.08 -4.41 12.28
N VAL A 80 -2.62 -5.45 11.60
CA VAL A 80 -2.27 -5.41 10.18
C VAL A 80 -3.35 -6.14 9.39
N VAL A 81 -3.90 -5.48 8.39
CA VAL A 81 -4.92 -6.03 7.49
C VAL A 81 -4.35 -6.05 6.08
N PHE A 82 -4.33 -7.23 5.47
CA PHE A 82 -4.09 -7.37 4.03
C PHE A 82 -5.41 -7.46 3.29
N SER A 83 -5.48 -6.79 2.14
CA SER A 83 -6.50 -7.06 1.14
C SER A 83 -6.33 -8.47 0.56
N SER A 84 -7.43 -9.06 0.11
CA SER A 84 -7.51 -10.44 -0.38
C SER A 84 -6.86 -10.69 -1.76
N LEU A 85 -5.84 -9.93 -2.14
CA LEU A 85 -5.23 -9.91 -3.48
C LEU A 85 -4.56 -11.23 -3.91
N PHE A 86 -4.17 -12.09 -2.96
CA PHE A 86 -3.46 -13.33 -3.23
C PHE A 86 -4.38 -14.56 -3.21
N ASP A 87 -4.04 -15.61 -3.96
CA ASP A 87 -4.69 -16.92 -3.80
C ASP A 87 -4.35 -17.57 -2.44
N ARG A 88 -5.07 -18.63 -2.04
CA ARG A 88 -4.92 -19.23 -0.70
C ARG A 88 -3.49 -19.71 -0.40
N LYS A 89 -2.76 -20.22 -1.41
CA LYS A 89 -1.40 -20.73 -1.24
C LYS A 89 -0.42 -19.57 -1.06
N LYS A 90 -0.53 -18.53 -1.90
CA LYS A 90 0.28 -17.31 -1.79
C LYS A 90 -0.01 -16.55 -0.49
N ARG A 91 -1.28 -16.49 -0.04
CA ARG A 91 -1.65 -15.91 1.26
C ARG A 91 -0.90 -16.57 2.41
N GLY A 92 -0.78 -17.91 2.42
CA GLY A 92 -0.04 -18.63 3.45
C GLY A 92 1.43 -18.22 3.53
N ILE A 93 2.08 -18.13 2.37
CA ILE A 93 3.49 -17.75 2.27
C ILE A 93 3.69 -16.28 2.68
N VAL A 94 2.89 -15.37 2.12
CA VAL A 94 2.92 -13.93 2.46
C VAL A 94 2.63 -13.73 3.95
N LYS A 95 1.63 -14.42 4.50
CA LYS A 95 1.31 -14.37 5.93
C LYS A 95 2.52 -14.75 6.79
N GLN A 96 3.23 -15.82 6.44
CA GLN A 96 4.39 -16.26 7.21
C GLN A 96 5.53 -15.25 7.14
N ALA A 97 5.84 -14.74 5.94
CA ALA A 97 6.88 -13.74 5.73
C ALA A 97 6.57 -12.45 6.54
N PHE A 98 5.38 -11.88 6.36
CA PHE A 98 4.98 -10.66 7.05
C PHE A 98 4.80 -10.84 8.55
N LYS A 99 4.36 -12.02 9.03
CA LYS A 99 4.33 -12.31 10.48
C LYS A 99 5.72 -12.22 11.08
N SER A 100 6.75 -12.71 10.37
CA SER A 100 8.14 -12.59 10.80
C SER A 100 8.60 -11.13 10.85
N LEU A 101 8.30 -10.36 9.79
CA LEU A 101 8.63 -8.93 9.70
C LEU A 101 7.96 -8.11 10.81
N ILE A 102 6.65 -8.29 11.02
CA ILE A 102 5.91 -7.57 12.06
C ILE A 102 6.48 -7.92 13.45
N LYS A 103 6.78 -9.19 13.72
CA LYS A 103 7.39 -9.61 15.00
C LYS A 103 8.77 -8.98 15.22
N GLN A 104 9.53 -8.72 14.16
CA GLN A 104 10.84 -8.08 14.24
C GLN A 104 10.75 -6.59 14.59
N TYR A 105 9.76 -5.89 14.02
CA TYR A 105 9.67 -4.42 14.14
C TYR A 105 8.69 -3.94 15.23
N ALA A 106 7.60 -4.66 15.50
CA ALA A 106 6.63 -4.28 16.51
C ALA A 106 7.21 -4.42 17.93
N LYS A 107 6.89 -3.47 18.80
CA LYS A 107 7.24 -3.53 20.24
C LYS A 107 6.06 -3.88 21.15
N VAL A 108 4.90 -4.12 20.54
CA VAL A 108 3.63 -4.44 21.21
C VAL A 108 3.01 -5.67 20.52
N PRO A 109 2.05 -6.37 21.18
CA PRO A 109 1.34 -7.47 20.56
C PRO A 109 0.71 -7.09 19.22
N PHE A 110 0.63 -8.06 18.30
CA PHE A 110 0.06 -7.81 16.98
C PHE A 110 -0.92 -8.90 16.54
N ALA A 111 -1.89 -8.48 15.74
CA ALA A 111 -2.80 -9.35 15.02
C ALA A 111 -2.65 -9.12 13.51
N LEU A 112 -2.84 -10.19 12.74
CA LEU A 112 -2.70 -10.17 11.29
C LEU A 112 -3.90 -10.83 10.63
N TYR A 113 -4.61 -10.06 9.81
CA TYR A 113 -5.83 -10.48 9.13
C TYR A 113 -5.73 -10.34 7.61
N PHE A 114 -6.56 -11.14 6.93
CA PHE A 114 -6.84 -10.99 5.51
C PHE A 114 -8.33 -10.73 5.37
N HIS A 115 -8.69 -9.53 4.94
CA HIS A 115 -10.08 -9.15 4.70
C HIS A 115 -10.29 -8.90 3.20
N ASP A 116 -11.50 -9.18 2.74
CA ASP A 116 -11.89 -8.66 1.44
C ASP A 116 -12.00 -7.14 1.56
N SER A 117 -11.37 -6.43 0.63
CA SER A 117 -11.43 -4.97 0.51
C SER A 117 -12.87 -4.43 0.57
N LYS A 118 -13.86 -5.22 0.13
CA LYS A 118 -15.29 -4.87 0.19
C LYS A 118 -15.79 -4.57 1.61
N PHE A 119 -15.17 -5.17 2.62
CA PHE A 119 -15.62 -5.10 4.02
C PHE A 119 -14.67 -4.30 4.93
N ASP A 120 -13.61 -3.69 4.39
CA ASP A 120 -12.62 -2.97 5.18
C ASP A 120 -12.34 -1.58 4.60
N LEU A 121 -12.74 -0.55 5.34
CA LEU A 121 -12.60 0.85 4.91
C LEU A 121 -11.13 1.26 4.80
N CYS A 122 -10.24 0.70 5.62
CA CYS A 122 -8.80 0.96 5.54
C CYS A 122 -8.21 0.46 4.22
N ASN A 123 -8.60 -0.73 3.76
CA ASN A 123 -8.22 -1.27 2.46
C ASN A 123 -8.78 -0.44 1.30
N GLN A 124 -10.02 0.04 1.39
CA GLN A 124 -10.59 0.93 0.36
C GLN A 124 -9.87 2.28 0.32
N ALA A 125 -9.55 2.84 1.49
CA ALA A 125 -8.72 4.04 1.56
C ALA A 125 -7.33 3.79 0.95
N ALA A 126 -6.67 2.69 1.32
CA ALA A 126 -5.36 2.32 0.78
C ALA A 126 -5.39 2.14 -0.75
N ASP A 127 -6.46 1.57 -1.31
CA ASP A 127 -6.67 1.46 -2.77
C ASP A 127 -6.77 2.85 -3.43
N TYR A 128 -7.55 3.76 -2.85
CA TYR A 128 -7.68 5.13 -3.33
C TYR A 128 -6.38 5.94 -3.25
N PHE A 129 -5.64 5.82 -2.15
CA PHE A 129 -4.31 6.42 -2.02
C PHE A 129 -3.33 5.81 -3.03
N GLY A 130 -3.31 4.49 -3.16
CA GLY A 130 -2.49 3.78 -4.14
C GLY A 130 -2.77 4.25 -5.56
N TRP A 131 -4.04 4.42 -5.92
CA TRP A 131 -4.45 4.94 -7.22
C TRP A 131 -3.99 6.38 -7.43
N ALA A 132 -4.19 7.28 -6.47
CA ALA A 132 -3.77 8.68 -6.59
C ALA A 132 -2.25 8.82 -6.77
N ILE A 133 -1.47 8.04 -6.01
CA ILE A 133 -0.02 8.00 -6.10
C ILE A 133 0.40 7.42 -7.46
N TYR A 134 -0.18 6.29 -7.87
CA TYR A 134 0.07 5.68 -9.17
C TYR A 134 -0.16 6.67 -10.33
N ARG A 135 -1.29 7.39 -10.32
CA ARG A 135 -1.64 8.37 -11.37
C ARG A 135 -0.66 9.54 -11.44
N LYS A 136 -0.19 10.02 -10.28
CA LYS A 136 0.88 11.02 -10.21
C LYS A 136 2.17 10.52 -10.85
N TRP A 137 2.61 9.31 -10.50
CA TRP A 137 3.92 8.79 -10.92
C TRP A 137 3.94 8.33 -12.39
N GLU A 138 2.88 7.70 -12.88
CA GLU A 138 2.83 7.17 -14.25
C GLU A 138 2.33 8.18 -15.28
N SER A 139 1.35 9.01 -14.93
CA SER A 139 0.64 9.85 -15.92
C SER A 139 0.71 11.36 -15.64
N ALA A 140 1.50 11.79 -14.64
CA ALA A 140 1.55 13.18 -14.17
C ALA A 140 0.16 13.76 -13.77
N ASP A 141 -0.83 12.90 -13.51
CA ASP A 141 -2.18 13.31 -13.12
C ASP A 141 -2.25 13.48 -11.60
N ASN A 142 -2.00 14.71 -11.16
CA ASN A 142 -1.88 15.06 -9.75
C ASN A 142 -3.20 15.43 -9.06
N ARG A 143 -4.32 15.46 -9.78
CA ARG A 143 -5.59 16.04 -9.28
C ARG A 143 -6.03 15.43 -7.95
N SER A 144 -6.08 14.09 -7.88
CA SER A 144 -6.45 13.37 -6.67
C SER A 144 -5.35 13.38 -5.61
N HIS A 145 -4.09 13.32 -6.02
CA HIS A 145 -2.94 13.37 -5.12
C HIS A 145 -2.93 14.66 -4.31
N VAL A 146 -3.11 15.82 -4.96
CA VAL A 146 -3.15 17.14 -4.32
C VAL A 146 -4.24 17.24 -3.25
N LEU A 147 -5.41 16.63 -3.45
CA LEU A 147 -6.51 16.66 -2.48
C LEU A 147 -6.15 15.98 -1.16
N VAL A 148 -5.31 14.94 -1.19
CA VAL A 148 -5.01 14.10 -0.03
C VAL A 148 -3.54 14.11 0.38
N GLN A 149 -2.71 14.96 -0.27
CA GLN A 149 -1.27 15.01 -0.03
C GLN A 149 -0.91 15.29 1.44
N HIS A 150 -1.76 16.00 2.17
CA HIS A 150 -1.57 16.29 3.59
C HIS A 150 -1.64 15.04 4.49
N LEU A 151 -2.23 13.95 4.00
CA LEU A 151 -2.32 12.65 4.66
C LEU A 151 -1.18 11.71 4.25
N ILE A 152 -0.48 12.01 3.15
CA ILE A 152 0.65 11.24 2.63
C ILE A 152 1.93 11.73 3.31
N LYS A 153 2.40 10.96 4.29
CA LYS A 153 3.60 11.32 5.05
C LYS A 153 4.88 10.92 4.32
N SER A 154 4.84 9.83 3.57
CA SER A 154 5.96 9.45 2.70
C SER A 154 5.51 8.69 1.46
N GLU A 155 6.18 8.99 0.36
CA GLU A 155 6.15 8.23 -0.87
C GLU A 155 7.54 8.33 -1.48
N PHE A 156 8.17 7.21 -1.82
CA PHE A 156 9.55 7.22 -2.34
C PHE A 156 9.81 6.05 -3.27
N ALA A 157 10.70 6.27 -4.24
CA ALA A 157 11.15 5.23 -5.15
C ALA A 157 12.21 4.35 -4.48
N ILE A 158 11.91 3.06 -4.29
CA ILE A 158 12.83 2.15 -3.58
C ILE A 158 14.12 1.86 -4.36
N PHE A 159 14.09 2.04 -5.68
CA PHE A 159 15.23 1.85 -6.58
C PHE A 159 15.83 3.18 -7.06
N GLU A 160 15.58 4.29 -6.37
CA GLU A 160 16.06 5.62 -6.79
C GLU A 160 17.58 5.72 -6.93
N LYS A 161 18.33 5.03 -6.06
CA LYS A 161 19.80 5.05 -6.06
C LYS A 161 20.45 4.14 -7.10
N GLY A 162 19.66 3.35 -7.82
CA GLY A 162 20.16 2.42 -8.83
C GLY A 162 20.02 3.00 -10.23
N ASP A 163 21.09 2.92 -11.02
CA ASP A 163 21.11 3.43 -12.41
C ASP A 163 20.79 2.35 -13.46
N THR A 164 20.67 1.09 -13.05
CA THR A 164 20.46 -0.04 -13.97
C THR A 164 18.97 -0.28 -14.22
N GLU A 165 18.58 -0.23 -15.49
CA GLU A 165 17.33 -0.80 -15.99
C GLU A 165 17.63 -2.13 -16.71
N PHE A 166 16.96 -3.20 -16.30
CA PHE A 166 17.19 -4.55 -16.82
C PHE A 166 16.33 -4.85 -18.06
N HIS A 167 15.31 -4.04 -18.33
CA HIS A 167 14.46 -4.12 -19.52
C HIS A 167 13.83 -2.74 -19.80
N GLU A 168 13.41 -2.51 -21.04
CA GLU A 168 12.84 -1.25 -21.49
C GLU A 168 11.58 -0.88 -20.69
N TYR A 169 11.58 0.32 -20.09
CA TYR A 169 10.41 0.89 -19.45
C TYR A 169 9.66 1.79 -20.42
N LYS A 170 8.43 1.39 -20.77
CA LYS A 170 7.51 2.19 -21.57
C LYS A 170 6.50 2.85 -20.64
N LYS A 171 6.56 4.17 -20.54
CA LYS A 171 5.54 5.01 -19.88
C LYS A 171 4.32 5.19 -20.76
#